data_AF-A0A357EI52-F1
#
_entry.id   AF-A0A357EI52-F1
#
_cell.length_a   1.000
_cell.length_b   1.000
_cell.length_c   1.000
_cell.angle_alpha   90.00
_cell.angle_beta   90.00
_cell.angle_gamma   90.00
#
_symmetry.space_group_name_H-M   'P 1'
#
loop_
_entity.id
_entity.type
_entity.pdbx_description
1 polymer ?
#
loop_
_entity_poly.entity_id
_entity_poly.type
_entity_poly.pdbx_seq_one_letter_code
_entity_poly.pdbx_strand_id
1 'polypeptide(L)'
;MSVGSTGESVRPSPLPKEDWLVRLARLQALLTACPSDLLSRCELAALLETMDMYEEALIHWKVVIDLDANHLNAREGVVRCHQKTGLYPRSAG
;
A
#
# COMPACT_ATOMS: atom_id res chain seq x y z
N MET A 1 -29.38 36.30 12.25
CA MET A 1 -28.59 35.28 12.96
C MET A 1 -27.66 34.68 11.92
N SER A 2 -26.36 34.99 11.99
CA SER A 2 -25.38 34.64 10.94
C SER A 2 -25.00 33.17 10.99
N VAL A 3 -24.94 32.55 9.81
CA VAL A 3 -24.37 31.23 9.58
C VAL A 3 -22.83 31.31 9.64
N GLY A 4 -22.23 30.46 10.47
CA GLY A 4 -20.78 30.26 10.54
C GLY A 4 -20.44 28.90 9.96
N SER A 5 -19.91 28.91 8.75
CA SER A 5 -19.33 27.77 8.06
C SER A 5 -17.95 27.47 8.64
N THR A 6 -17.71 26.23 9.06
CA THR A 6 -16.36 25.69 9.22
C THR A 6 -16.32 24.30 8.58
N GLY A 7 -15.99 24.29 7.29
CA GLY A 7 -15.41 23.13 6.65
C GLY A 7 -14.02 22.93 7.25
N GLU A 8 -13.96 22.15 8.33
CA GLU A 8 -12.69 21.73 8.91
C GLU A 8 -12.02 20.78 7.92
N SER A 9 -11.03 21.32 7.21
CA SER A 9 -10.12 20.57 6.38
C SER A 9 -9.31 19.66 7.29
N VAL A 10 -9.81 18.44 7.50
CA VAL A 10 -9.09 17.38 8.20
C VAL A 10 -7.88 17.02 7.33
N ARG A 11 -6.77 17.72 7.57
CA ARG A 11 -5.46 17.24 7.16
C ARG A 11 -5.25 15.91 7.91
N PRO A 12 -5.11 14.77 7.22
CA PRO A 12 -4.82 13.53 7.92
C PRO A 12 -3.49 13.72 8.66
N SER A 13 -3.55 13.63 9.98
CA SER A 13 -2.37 13.53 10.83
C SER A 13 -1.54 12.33 10.37
N PRO A 14 -0.19 12.38 10.47
CA PRO A 14 0.62 11.21 10.20
C PRO A 14 0.14 10.11 11.16
N LEU A 15 -0.34 9.00 10.60
CA LEU A 15 -0.75 7.84 11.39
C LEU A 15 0.42 7.46 12.32
N PRO A 16 0.16 7.19 13.61
CA PRO A 16 1.22 6.80 14.53
C PRO A 16 1.92 5.55 13.98
N LYS A 17 3.25 5.50 14.09
CA LYS A 17 4.07 4.41 13.55
C LYS A 17 3.69 3.03 14.12
N GLU A 18 3.05 3.01 15.28
CA GLU A 18 2.57 1.82 15.94
C GLU A 18 1.41 1.13 15.21
N ASP A 19 0.56 1.87 14.46
CA ASP A 19 -0.61 1.30 13.79
C ASP A 19 -0.24 0.46 12.57
N TRP A 20 0.82 0.84 11.85
CA TRP A 20 1.21 0.13 10.65
C TRP A 20 1.84 -1.23 10.93
N LEU A 21 2.57 -1.38 12.04
CA LEU A 21 3.15 -2.66 12.46
C LEU A 21 2.07 -3.67 12.79
N VAL A 22 1.04 -3.24 13.54
CA VAL A 22 -0.13 -4.09 13.86
C VAL A 22 -0.86 -4.47 12.58
N ARG A 23 -1.07 -3.52 11.67
CA ARG A 23 -1.73 -3.78 10.38
C ARG A 23 -0.91 -4.74 9.52
N LEU A 24 0.41 -4.56 9.45
CA LEU A 24 1.32 -5.43 8.72
C LEU A 24 1.25 -6.87 9.25
N ALA A 25 1.37 -7.05 10.57
CA ALA A 25 1.30 -8.37 11.20
C ALA A 25 -0.06 -9.06 10.95
N ARG A 26 -1.16 -8.32 11.04
CA ARG A 26 -2.51 -8.84 10.75
C ARG A 26 -2.63 -9.31 9.30
N LEU A 27 -2.16 -8.52 8.34
CA LEU A 27 -2.23 -8.87 6.91
C LEU A 27 -1.34 -10.08 6.59
N GLN A 28 -0.16 -10.17 7.18
CA GLN A 28 0.71 -11.34 7.04
C GLN A 28 0.08 -12.61 7.62
N ALA A 29 -0.60 -12.51 8.78
CA ALA A 29 -1.33 -13.64 9.36
C ALA A 29 -2.49 -14.10 8.47
N LEU A 30 -3.25 -13.17 7.88
CA LEU A 30 -4.31 -13.49 6.91
C LEU A 30 -3.76 -14.22 5.69
N LEU A 31 -2.63 -13.75 5.13
CA LEU A 31 -1.98 -14.40 3.99
C LEU A 31 -1.31 -15.74 4.34
N THR A 32 -0.97 -15.95 5.60
CA THR A 32 -0.51 -17.27 6.09
C THR A 32 -1.67 -18.26 6.11
N ALA A 33 -2.86 -17.82 6.54
CA ALA A 33 -4.07 -18.64 6.54
C ALA A 33 -4.66 -18.85 5.13
N CYS A 34 -4.62 -17.82 4.28
CA CYS A 34 -5.13 -17.85 2.91
C CYS A 34 -4.17 -17.09 1.96
N PRO A 35 -3.20 -17.80 1.35
CA PRO A 35 -2.19 -17.17 0.48
C PRO A 35 -2.74 -16.49 -0.78
N SER A 36 -3.92 -16.95 -1.24
CA SER A 36 -4.62 -16.45 -2.43
C SER A 36 -5.63 -15.34 -2.13
N ASP A 37 -5.72 -14.85 -0.88
CA ASP A 37 -6.60 -13.72 -0.57
C ASP A 37 -6.07 -12.43 -1.23
N LEU A 38 -6.65 -12.10 -2.38
CA LEU A 38 -6.26 -10.94 -3.17
C LEU A 38 -6.46 -9.64 -2.39
N LEU A 39 -7.50 -9.53 -1.57
CA LEU A 39 -7.79 -8.30 -0.84
C LEU A 39 -6.69 -8.02 0.18
N SER A 40 -6.38 -8.99 1.05
CA SER A 40 -5.29 -8.86 2.03
C SER A 40 -3.94 -8.61 1.34
N ARG A 41 -3.72 -9.20 0.17
CA ARG A 41 -2.48 -9.02 -0.59
C ARG A 41 -2.36 -7.62 -1.19
N CYS A 42 -3.47 -7.07 -1.69
CA CYS A 42 -3.54 -5.69 -2.16
C CYS A 42 -3.32 -4.70 -1.02
N GLU A 43 -3.97 -4.92 0.12
CA GLU A 43 -3.80 -4.07 1.29
C GLU A 43 -2.37 -4.09 1.82
N LEU A 44 -1.72 -5.26 1.83
CA LEU A 44 -0.32 -5.38 2.23
C LEU A 44 0.61 -4.62 1.27
N ALA A 45 0.40 -4.77 -0.03
CA ALA A 45 1.21 -4.08 -1.03
C ALA A 45 1.06 -2.55 -0.91
N ALA A 46 -0.18 -2.06 -0.75
CA ALA A 46 -0.45 -0.64 -0.53
C ALA A 46 0.18 -0.11 0.77
N LEU A 47 0.12 -0.90 1.86
CA LEU A 47 0.75 -0.55 3.13
C LEU A 47 2.27 -0.40 2.97
N LEU A 48 2.91 -1.31 2.25
CA LEU A 48 4.35 -1.23 1.94
C LEU A 48 4.70 -0.01 1.08
N GLU A 49 3.85 0.36 0.10
CA GLU A 49 4.02 1.60 -0.66
C GLU A 49 4.02 2.84 0.26
N THR A 50 3.15 2.88 1.29
CA THR A 50 3.12 4.00 2.25
C THR A 50 4.35 4.10 3.15
N MET A 51 5.16 3.04 3.21
CA MET A 51 6.43 2.97 3.94
C MET A 51 7.64 3.21 3.02
N ASP A 52 7.41 3.59 1.77
CA ASP A 52 8.41 3.68 0.72
C ASP A 52 9.15 2.34 0.43
N MET A 53 8.56 1.21 0.84
CA MET A 53 9.07 -0.16 0.58
C MET A 53 8.55 -0.68 -0.77
N TYR A 54 8.91 0.03 -1.85
CA TYR A 54 8.35 -0.21 -3.18
C TYR A 54 8.80 -1.53 -3.81
N GLU A 55 9.99 -2.05 -3.47
CA GLU A 55 10.49 -3.32 -4.00
C GLU A 55 9.67 -4.50 -3.43
N GLU A 56 9.42 -4.49 -2.12
CA GLU A 56 8.58 -5.47 -1.44
C GLU A 56 7.12 -5.38 -1.89
N ALA A 57 6.59 -4.16 -2.03
CA ALA A 57 5.25 -3.94 -2.57
C ALA A 57 5.09 -4.55 -3.96
N LEU A 58 6.09 -4.40 -4.83
CA LEU A 58 6.09 -4.94 -6.19
C LEU A 58 5.93 -6.47 -6.21
N ILE A 59 6.56 -7.18 -5.26
CA ILE A 59 6.44 -8.64 -5.14
C ILE A 59 4.97 -9.02 -4.89
N HIS A 60 4.30 -8.32 -3.98
CA HIS A 60 2.90 -8.59 -3.67
C HIS A 60 1.96 -8.25 -4.84
N TRP A 61 2.20 -7.11 -5.51
CA TRP A 61 1.41 -6.73 -6.69
C TRP A 61 1.53 -7.72 -7.83
N LYS A 62 2.75 -8.23 -8.10
CA LYS A 62 2.97 -9.25 -9.14
C LYS A 62 2.17 -10.52 -8.88
N VAL A 63 2.15 -11.00 -7.63
CA VAL A 63 1.34 -12.18 -7.28
C VAL A 63 -0.15 -11.93 -7.46
N VAL A 64 -0.65 -10.71 -7.18
CA VAL A 64 -2.06 -10.39 -7.48
C VAL A 64 -2.32 -10.45 -8.99
N ILE A 65 -1.40 -9.95 -9.83
CA ILE A 65 -1.50 -10.06 -11.30
C ILE A 65 -1.44 -11.51 -11.78
N ASP A 66 -0.61 -12.35 -11.16
CA ASP A 66 -0.51 -13.77 -11.52
C ASP A 66 -1.81 -14.54 -11.21
N LEU A 67 -2.54 -14.12 -10.16
CA LEU A 67 -3.82 -14.71 -9.77
C LEU A 67 -5.02 -14.08 -10.52
N ASP A 68 -4.96 -12.77 -10.79
CA ASP A 68 -5.94 -12.00 -11.56
C ASP A 68 -5.24 -10.92 -12.40
N ALA A 69 -4.99 -11.25 -13.67
CA ALA A 69 -4.31 -10.36 -14.61
C ALA A 69 -5.07 -9.06 -14.90
N ASN A 70 -6.38 -9.02 -14.63
CA ASN A 70 -7.22 -7.85 -14.88
C ASN A 70 -7.40 -6.96 -13.64
N HIS A 71 -6.76 -7.31 -12.52
CA HIS A 71 -6.91 -6.58 -11.26
C HIS A 71 -6.36 -5.14 -11.34
N LEU A 72 -7.26 -4.16 -11.47
CA LEU A 72 -6.92 -2.76 -11.73
C LEU A 72 -5.93 -2.19 -10.71
N ASN A 73 -6.21 -2.35 -9.41
CA ASN A 73 -5.36 -1.81 -8.34
C ASN A 73 -3.93 -2.35 -8.40
N ALA A 74 -3.76 -3.61 -8.82
CA ALA A 74 -2.45 -4.24 -8.89
C ALA A 74 -1.65 -3.71 -10.06
N ARG A 75 -2.30 -3.49 -11.21
CA ARG A 75 -1.67 -2.85 -12.38
C ARG A 75 -1.21 -1.44 -12.05
N GLU A 76 -2.05 -0.65 -11.39
CA GLU A 76 -1.69 0.68 -10.94
C GLU A 76 -0.57 0.67 -9.89
N GLY A 77 -0.62 -0.28 -8.95
CA GLY A 77 0.42 -0.48 -7.94
C GLY A 77 1.78 -0.82 -8.55
N VAL A 78 1.83 -1.71 -9.55
CA VAL A 78 3.06 -2.00 -10.31
C VAL A 78 3.62 -0.75 -10.97
N VAL A 79 2.77 0.06 -11.62
CA VAL A 79 3.20 1.32 -12.26
C VAL A 79 3.76 2.30 -11.23
N ARG A 80 3.08 2.50 -10.09
CA ARG A 80 3.58 3.37 -9.01
C ARG A 80 4.93 2.90 -8.46
N CYS A 81 5.06 1.60 -8.17
CA CYS A 81 6.30 1.02 -7.66
C CYS A 81 7.45 1.16 -8.67
N HIS A 82 7.21 0.94 -9.96
CA HIS A 82 8.21 1.14 -11.01
C HIS A 82 8.62 2.60 -11.18
N GLN A 83 7.66 3.54 -11.11
CA GLN A 83 8.00 4.96 -11.15
C GLN A 83 8.89 5.35 -9.97
N LYS A 84 8.61 4.88 -8.77
CA LYS A 84 9.37 5.22 -7.57
C LYS A 84 10.76 4.58 -7.54
N THR A 85 10.88 3.31 -7.92
CA THR A 85 12.16 2.60 -8.04
C THR A 85 12.99 3.05 -9.25
N GLY A 86 12.34 3.51 -10.32
CA GLY A 86 13.02 4.06 -11.52
C GLY A 86 13.47 5.51 -11.37
N LEU A 87 12.79 6.31 -10.53
CA LEU A 87 13.19 7.69 -10.19
C LEU A 87 14.29 7.75 -9.12
N TYR A 88 14.39 6.70 -8.30
CA TYR A 88 15.48 6.49 -7.35
C TYR A 88 16.22 5.20 -7.73
N PRO A 89 17.01 5.19 -8.83
CA PRO A 89 17.96 4.12 -9.01
C PRO A 89 18.80 4.06 -7.74
N ARG A 90 18.87 2.88 -7.13
CA ARG A 90 19.64 2.63 -5.92
C ARG A 90 21.10 3.06 -6.14
N SER A 91 21.41 4.29 -5.76
CA SER A 91 22.78 4.78 -5.65
C SER A 91 22.87 5.78 -4.50
N ALA A 92 23.08 5.24 -3.31
CA ALA A 92 23.79 5.79 -2.16
C ALA A 92 23.76 4.66 -1.13
N GLY A 93 24.84 4.09 -0.61
CA GLY A 93 26.22 4.49 -0.43
C GLY A 93 26.69 3.73 0.80
#